data_AF-A0A3M2ZES0-F1
#
_entry.id   AF-A0A3M2ZES0-F1
#
_cell.length_a   1.000
_cell.length_b   1.000
_cell.length_c   1.000
_cell.angle_alpha   90.00
_cell.angle_beta   90.00
_cell.angle_gamma   90.00
#
_symmetry.space_group_name_H-M   'P 1'
#
loop_
_entity.id
_entity.type
_entity.pdbx_description
1 polymer ?
#
loop_
_entity_poly.entity_id
_entity_poly.type
_entity_poly.pdbx_seq_one_letter_code
_entity_poly.pdbx_strand_id
1 'polypeptide(L)'
;MSVNTDNGKPPSLWQINGEAWDITDKTCADRPIAKLKLGKSYIFELKNMTQYQHPIHLHGMSFKVIASNRRKIIPYFTDTFLLGRNERARVALVAD
;
A
#
# COMPACT_ATOMS: atom_id res chain seq x y z
N MET A 1 -6.46 11.69 -17.78
CA MET A 1 -5.34 11.28 -18.64
C MET A 1 -5.40 9.77 -18.78
N SER A 2 -5.49 9.28 -20.03
CA SER A 2 -5.50 7.85 -20.33
C SER A 2 -4.18 7.23 -19.88
N VAL A 3 -4.22 6.11 -19.17
CA VAL A 3 -3.01 5.34 -18.86
C VAL A 3 -2.64 4.63 -20.16
N ASN A 4 -1.57 5.06 -20.83
CA ASN A 4 -1.04 4.34 -21.97
C ASN A 4 -0.62 2.94 -21.48
N THR A 5 -1.35 1.92 -21.92
CA THR A 5 -0.97 0.52 -21.70
C THR A 5 0.11 0.19 -22.69
N ASP A 6 1.34 0.07 -22.20
CA ASP A 6 2.49 -0.39 -22.98
C ASP A 6 2.14 -1.77 -23.59
N ASN A 7 2.05 -1.84 -24.93
CA ASN A 7 1.85 -3.07 -25.70
C ASN A 7 0.70 -3.99 -25.24
N GLY A 8 -0.46 -3.43 -24.87
CA GLY A 8 -1.65 -4.23 -24.53
C GLY A 8 -1.58 -4.97 -23.18
N LYS A 9 -0.57 -4.68 -22.35
CA LYS A 9 -0.55 -5.16 -20.97
C LYS A 9 -1.60 -4.41 -20.15
N PRO A 10 -2.38 -5.09 -19.31
CA PRO A 10 -3.30 -4.41 -18.39
C PRO A 10 -2.52 -3.38 -17.58
N PRO A 11 -3.12 -2.21 -17.24
CA PRO A 11 -2.43 -1.22 -16.44
C PRO A 11 -1.89 -1.88 -15.17
N SER A 12 -0.66 -1.57 -14.82
CA SER A 12 0.02 -2.05 -13.60
C SER A 12 -0.62 -1.39 -12.38
N LEU A 13 -1.85 -1.80 -12.09
CA LEU A 13 -2.60 -1.42 -10.90
C LEU A 13 -2.02 -2.17 -9.71
N TRP A 14 -2.12 -1.59 -8.51
CA TRP A 14 -1.68 -2.23 -7.25
C TRP A 14 -0.17 -2.41 -7.14
N GLN A 15 0.56 -1.30 -7.24
CA GLN A 15 2.00 -1.28 -7.05
C GLN A 15 2.38 -1.03 -5.60
N ILE A 16 3.44 -1.69 -5.15
CA ILE A 16 4.15 -1.33 -3.93
C ILE A 16 5.58 -0.97 -4.36
N ASN A 17 6.02 0.25 -4.03
CA ASN A 17 7.31 0.81 -4.46
C ASN A 17 7.53 0.85 -5.99
N GLY A 18 6.46 1.00 -6.79
CA GLY A 18 6.56 1.11 -8.25
C GLY A 18 6.56 -0.23 -8.98
N GLU A 19 6.60 -1.34 -8.24
CA GLU A 19 6.51 -2.69 -8.80
C GLU A 19 5.09 -3.21 -8.67
N ALA A 20 4.48 -3.55 -9.80
CA ALA A 20 3.23 -4.28 -9.82
C ALA A 20 3.51 -5.76 -9.80
N TRP A 21 2.61 -6.47 -9.13
CA TRP A 21 2.62 -7.91 -9.09
C TRP A 21 2.30 -8.53 -10.46
N ASP A 22 3.03 -9.58 -10.84
CA ASP A 22 2.62 -10.47 -11.91
C ASP A 22 1.69 -11.55 -11.35
N ILE A 23 0.39 -11.42 -11.63
CA ILE A 23 -0.64 -12.36 -11.16
C ILE A 23 -0.47 -13.78 -11.71
N THR A 24 0.33 -13.96 -12.77
CA THR A 24 0.61 -15.28 -13.35
C THR A 24 1.76 -16.00 -12.66
N ASP A 25 2.56 -15.30 -11.87
CA ASP A 25 3.63 -15.90 -11.08
C ASP A 25 3.10 -16.47 -9.76
N LYS A 26 3.27 -17.79 -9.59
CA LYS A 26 2.88 -18.56 -8.40
C LYS A 26 4.03 -18.77 -7.41
N THR A 27 5.28 -18.44 -7.77
CA THR A 27 6.50 -18.60 -6.93
C THR A 27 6.78 -17.40 -6.03
N CYS A 28 5.75 -16.61 -5.88
CA CYS A 28 5.83 -15.18 -5.70
C CYS A 28 5.88 -14.79 -4.22
N ALA A 29 5.50 -15.72 -3.34
CA ALA A 29 5.79 -15.68 -1.91
C ALA A 29 7.31 -15.65 -1.60
N ASP A 30 8.14 -16.20 -2.48
CA ASP A 30 9.60 -16.27 -2.28
C ASP A 30 10.32 -14.95 -2.62
N ARG A 31 9.61 -13.98 -3.21
CA ARG A 31 10.15 -12.69 -3.68
C ARG A 31 9.41 -11.51 -3.03
N PRO A 32 9.66 -11.24 -1.74
CA PRO A 32 8.95 -10.18 -1.04
C PRO A 32 9.35 -8.80 -1.57
N ILE A 33 8.34 -7.95 -1.79
CA ILE A 33 8.46 -6.53 -2.18
C ILE A 33 9.18 -5.65 -1.15
N ALA A 34 9.25 -6.10 0.11
CA ALA A 34 9.97 -5.46 1.19
C ALA A 34 10.32 -6.49 2.27
N LYS A 35 11.50 -6.34 2.89
CA LYS A 35 11.92 -7.11 4.06
C LYS A 35 12.13 -6.16 5.24
N LEU A 36 11.37 -6.35 6.30
CA LEU A 36 11.49 -5.58 7.54
C LEU A 36 12.38 -6.33 8.54
N LYS A 37 12.99 -5.60 9.47
CA LYS A 37 13.76 -6.18 10.57
C LYS A 37 12.85 -6.30 11.79
N LEU A 38 12.82 -7.48 12.39
CA LEU A 38 12.07 -7.77 13.62
C LEU A 38 12.37 -6.74 14.73
N GLY A 39 11.34 -6.29 15.41
CA GLY A 39 11.34 -5.29 16.48
C GLY A 39 11.58 -3.84 16.01
N LYS A 40 11.75 -3.56 14.71
CA LYS A 40 11.98 -2.19 14.23
C LYS A 40 10.67 -1.48 13.88
N SER A 41 10.64 -0.18 14.17
CA SER A 41 9.54 0.71 13.79
C SER A 41 9.71 1.26 12.38
N TYR A 42 8.62 1.30 11.63
CA TYR A 42 8.57 1.78 10.26
C TYR A 42 7.40 2.74 10.06
N ILE A 43 7.55 3.67 9.11
CA ILE A 43 6.45 4.46 8.56
C ILE A 43 6.29 4.06 7.11
N PHE A 44 5.08 3.64 6.74
CA PHE A 44 4.71 3.38 5.36
C PHE A 44 3.93 4.57 4.81
N GLU A 45 4.30 5.01 3.61
CA GLU A 45 3.56 6.02 2.85
C GLU A 45 2.71 5.31 1.79
N LEU A 46 1.39 5.37 1.95
CA LEU A 46 0.43 4.78 1.04
C LEU A 46 -0.06 5.84 0.06
N LYS A 47 0.08 5.61 -1.24
CA LYS A 47 -0.33 6.54 -2.30
C LYS A 47 -1.35 5.88 -3.20
N ASN A 48 -2.54 6.44 -3.25
CA ASN A 48 -3.52 6.07 -4.26
C ASN A 48 -3.45 7.06 -5.42
N MET A 49 -2.94 6.62 -6.57
CA MET A 49 -2.84 7.45 -7.79
C MET A 49 -4.04 7.24 -8.73
N THR A 50 -5.05 6.48 -8.33
CA THR A 50 -6.21 6.15 -9.16
C THR A 50 -7.47 6.91 -8.73
N GLN A 51 -8.53 6.76 -9.53
CA GLN A 51 -9.83 7.43 -9.30
C GLN A 51 -10.73 6.70 -8.29
N TYR A 52 -10.35 5.50 -7.84
CA TYR A 52 -11.17 4.65 -6.98
C TYR A 52 -10.56 4.53 -5.58
N GLN A 53 -11.39 4.26 -4.58
CA GLN A 53 -10.91 3.98 -3.22
C GLN A 53 -10.40 2.54 -3.10
N HIS A 54 -9.40 2.35 -2.23
CA HIS A 54 -8.72 1.07 -2.05
C HIS A 54 -8.62 0.71 -0.57
N PRO A 55 -9.22 -0.41 -0.12
CA PRO A 55 -8.93 -0.94 1.20
C PRO A 55 -7.54 -1.59 1.21
N ILE A 56 -6.58 -0.97 1.87
CA ILE A 56 -5.23 -1.52 2.04
C ILE A 56 -5.18 -2.27 3.37
N HIS A 57 -5.09 -3.60 3.30
CA HIS A 57 -5.01 -4.49 4.46
C HIS A 57 -3.59 -5.05 4.64
N LEU A 58 -3.16 -5.24 5.89
CA LEU A 58 -1.90 -5.86 6.24
C LEU A 58 -2.15 -7.09 7.14
N HIS A 59 -1.68 -8.25 6.70
CA HIS A 59 -1.76 -9.48 7.50
C HIS A 59 -0.74 -9.48 8.64
N GLY A 60 -1.12 -10.10 9.76
CA GLY A 60 -0.23 -10.39 10.90
C GLY A 60 0.11 -9.20 11.79
N MET A 61 -0.15 -7.96 11.33
CA MET A 61 0.18 -6.74 12.05
C MET A 61 -0.97 -5.75 12.00
N SER A 62 -1.14 -4.98 13.08
CA SER A 62 -1.90 -3.73 13.06
C SER A 62 -0.94 -2.55 12.91
N PHE A 63 -1.41 -1.47 12.28
CA PHE A 63 -0.67 -0.23 12.14
C PHE A 63 -1.48 0.95 12.69
N LYS A 64 -0.77 2.00 13.11
CA LYS A 64 -1.37 3.27 13.51
C LYS A 64 -1.44 4.22 12.32
N VAL A 65 -2.62 4.69 11.97
CA VAL A 65 -2.78 5.77 10.97
C VAL A 65 -2.39 7.09 11.62
N ILE A 66 -1.45 7.82 11.01
CA ILE A 66 -0.87 9.03 11.64
C ILE A 66 -1.05 10.30 10.82
N ALA A 67 -1.25 10.21 9.50
CA ALA A 67 -1.48 11.39 8.67
C ALA A 67 -2.22 11.03 7.38
N SER A 68 -2.95 12.00 6.83
CA SER A 68 -3.53 11.97 5.49
C SER A 68 -3.52 13.38 4.90
N ASN A 69 -3.32 13.50 3.60
CA ASN A 69 -3.49 14.78 2.89
C ASN A 69 -4.96 15.14 2.60
N ARG A 70 -5.91 14.23 2.89
CA ARG A 70 -7.35 14.43 2.63
C ARG A 70 -8.22 14.44 3.89
N ARG A 71 -7.71 13.93 5.02
CA ARG A 71 -8.48 13.76 6.25
C ARG A 71 -7.70 14.30 7.43
N LYS A 72 -8.39 14.93 8.39
CA LYS A 72 -7.84 15.16 9.72
C LYS A 72 -7.79 13.82 10.45
N ILE A 73 -6.60 13.36 10.79
CA ILE A 73 -6.40 12.08 11.48
C ILE A 73 -6.24 12.34 12.97
N ILE A 74 -7.13 11.78 13.78
CA ILE A 74 -6.87 11.48 15.18
C ILE A 74 -6.29 10.06 15.17
N PRO A 75 -5.03 9.85 15.59
CA PRO A 75 -4.38 8.56 15.36
C PRO A 75 -5.12 7.37 15.97
N TYR A 76 -5.28 6.30 15.19
CA TYR A 76 -5.96 5.08 15.58
C TYR A 76 -5.25 3.85 15.02
N PHE A 77 -5.43 2.70 15.67
CA PHE A 77 -4.91 1.42 15.20
C PHE A 77 -5.93 0.69 14.33
N THR A 78 -5.45 0.02 13.28
CA THR A 78 -6.23 -0.85 12.40
C THR A 78 -5.29 -1.76 11.60
N ASP A 79 -5.80 -2.88 11.09
CA ASP A 79 -5.12 -3.68 10.07
C ASP A 79 -5.48 -3.24 8.64
N THR A 80 -6.50 -2.39 8.48
CA THR A 80 -7.05 -1.99 7.18
C THR A 80 -7.29 -0.49 7.11
N PHE A 81 -6.72 0.17 6.09
CA PHE A 81 -7.00 1.57 5.81
C PHE A 81 -7.70 1.73 4.46
N LEU A 82 -8.91 2.30 4.47
CA LEU A 82 -9.61 2.68 3.24
C LEU A 82 -9.00 3.96 2.67
N LEU A 83 -8.07 3.81 1.74
CA LEU A 83 -7.32 4.88 1.09
C LEU A 83 -8.14 5.47 -0.07
N GLY A 84 -8.52 6.74 0.05
CA GLY A 84 -9.34 7.42 -0.94
C GLY A 84 -8.59 7.76 -2.23
N ARG A 85 -9.35 8.16 -3.26
CA ARG A 85 -8.81 8.65 -4.55
C ARG A 85 -7.75 9.73 -4.34
N ASN A 86 -6.60 9.65 -5.01
CA ASN A 86 -5.54 10.68 -4.90
C ASN A 86 -5.09 10.96 -3.45
N GLU A 87 -5.36 10.04 -2.51
CA GLU A 87 -5.00 10.19 -1.10
C GLU A 87 -3.57 9.67 -0.90
N ARG A 88 -2.83 10.42 -0.09
CA ARG A 88 -1.55 10.03 0.46
C ARG A 88 -1.71 9.98 1.97
N ALA A 89 -1.54 8.79 2.53
CA ALA A 89 -1.61 8.55 3.96
C ALA A 89 -0.28 8.00 4.48
N ARG A 90 0.00 8.26 5.76
CA ARG A 90 1.12 7.65 6.47
C ARG A 90 0.59 6.78 7.59
N VAL A 91 1.10 5.56 7.67
CA VAL A 91 0.83 4.60 8.75
C VAL A 91 2.14 4.19 9.41
N ALA A 92 2.11 3.94 10.71
CA ALA A 92 3.26 3.53 11.49
C ALA A 92 3.04 2.15 12.10
N LEU A 93 4.06 1.30 12.07
CA LEU A 93 4.01 -0.05 12.62
C LEU A 93 5.35 -0.46 13.21
N VAL A 94 5.32 -1.47 14.07
CA VAL A 94 6.51 -2.22 14.47
C VAL A 94 6.42 -3.56 13.77
N ALA A 95 7.51 -4.02 13.16
CA ALA A 95 7.57 -5.38 12.61
C ALA A 95 7.79 -6.34 13.79
N ASP A 96 6.72 -6.91 14.34
CA ASP A 96 6.74 -7.79 15.50
C ASP A 96 6.82 -9.29 15.17
#